data_AF-A0A158AUE4-F1
#
_entry.id   AF-A0A158AUE4-F1
#
_cell.length_a   1.000
_cell.length_b   1.000
_cell.length_c   1.000
_cell.angle_alpha   90.00
_cell.angle_beta   90.00
_cell.angle_gamma   90.00
#
_symmetry.space_group_name_H-M   'P 1'
#
loop_
_entity.id
_entity.type
_entity.pdbx_description
1 polymer ?
#
loop_
_entity_poly.entity_id
_entity_poly.type
_entity_poly.pdbx_seq_one_letter_code
_entity_poly.pdbx_strand_id
1 'polypeptide(L)'
;MEAFELAGDDAAAGYRFQVLGKPDSEPFALLEKLIQKMRRALSMTHLQTNTGHLQIMDMTVRGRVEWNGDEGASQPCVIIDGRRIEWNDLGAMLSAFEGWQFRLEMLDPGDEA
;
A
#
# COMPACT_ATOMS: atom_id res chain seq x y z
N MET A 1 4.33 15.42 -7.32
CA MET A 1 3.10 15.83 -6.59
C MET A 1 2.66 14.67 -5.74
N GLU A 2 2.19 14.93 -4.53
CA GLU A 2 1.83 13.90 -3.54
C GLU A 2 0.49 14.21 -2.85
N ALA A 3 -0.18 13.16 -2.38
CA ALA A 3 -1.37 13.21 -1.55
C ALA A 3 -1.34 12.07 -0.54
N PHE A 4 -1.79 12.32 0.69
CA PHE A 4 -1.87 11.31 1.74
C PHE A 4 -3.08 11.53 2.64
N GLU A 5 -3.52 10.45 3.28
CA GLU A 5 -4.54 10.45 4.32
C GLU A 5 -3.90 10.67 5.69
N LEU A 6 -4.55 11.45 6.54
CA LEU A 6 -4.18 11.61 7.95
C LEU A 6 -4.90 10.55 8.78
N ALA A 7 -4.28 9.38 8.94
CA ALA A 7 -4.85 8.25 9.66
C ALA A 7 -4.44 8.26 11.15
N GLY A 8 -5.07 9.14 11.95
CA GLY A 8 -4.79 9.26 13.38
C GLY A 8 -3.36 9.70 13.68
N ASP A 9 -2.74 9.11 14.71
CA ASP A 9 -1.39 9.49 15.16
C ASP A 9 -0.25 8.74 14.43
N ASP A 10 -0.56 7.71 13.63
CA ASP A 10 0.45 7.01 12.83
C ASP A 10 0.56 7.64 11.44
N ALA A 11 1.59 8.48 11.25
CA ALA A 11 1.86 9.16 10.00
C ALA A 11 2.22 8.22 8.83
N ALA A 12 2.55 6.95 9.11
CA ALA A 12 2.78 5.94 8.09
C ALA A 12 1.48 5.25 7.64
N ALA A 13 0.44 5.26 8.48
CA ALA A 13 -0.86 4.69 8.16
C ALA A 13 -1.63 5.54 7.14
N GLY A 14 -2.65 4.94 6.54
CA GLY A 14 -3.49 5.59 5.53
C GLY A 14 -2.94 5.48 4.10
N TYR A 15 -3.76 5.96 3.17
CA TYR A 15 -3.36 6.00 1.76
C TYR A 15 -2.30 7.07 1.50
N ARG A 16 -1.33 6.76 0.63
CA ARG A 16 -0.35 7.72 0.11
C ARG A 16 -0.18 7.48 -1.39
N PHE A 17 -0.22 8.56 -2.15
CA PHE A 17 -0.10 8.55 -3.59
C PHE A 17 0.86 9.63 -4.04
N GLN A 18 1.70 9.31 -5.00
CA GLN A 18 2.60 10.27 -5.61
C GLN A 18 2.68 10.05 -7.12
N VAL A 19 2.96 11.13 -7.84
CA VAL A 19 3.25 11.13 -9.28
C VAL A 19 4.50 11.98 -9.49
N LEU A 20 5.47 11.43 -10.21
CA LEU A 20 6.69 12.11 -10.63
C LEU A 20 6.48 12.71 -12.03
N GLY A 21 6.71 14.02 -12.14
CA GLY A 21 6.70 14.75 -13.40
C GLY A 21 8.12 15.03 -13.89
N LYS A 22 8.26 15.28 -15.19
CA LYS A 22 9.45 15.95 -15.73
C LYS A 22 9.52 17.40 -15.23
N PRO A 23 10.70 18.05 -15.23
CA PRO A 23 10.86 19.44 -14.77
C PRO A 23 9.84 20.43 -15.36
N ASP A 24 9.53 20.31 -16.65
CA ASP A 24 8.61 21.22 -17.36
C ASP A 24 7.16 20.69 -17.42
N SER A 25 6.79 19.77 -16.54
CA SER A 25 5.43 19.22 -16.53
C SER A 25 4.43 20.24 -16.02
N GLU A 26 3.33 20.39 -16.74
CA GLU A 26 2.21 21.23 -16.31
C GLU A 26 1.60 20.74 -14.97
N PRO A 27 1.50 21.58 -13.93
CA PRO A 27 1.02 21.19 -12.61
C PRO A 27 -0.39 20.56 -12.62
N PHE A 28 -1.31 21.09 -13.43
CA PHE A 28 -2.67 20.56 -13.54
C PHE A 28 -2.70 19.17 -14.20
N ALA A 29 -1.81 18.91 -15.16
CA ALA A 29 -1.68 17.58 -15.74
C ALA A 29 -1.15 16.56 -14.72
N LEU A 30 -0.24 16.97 -13.82
CA LEU A 30 0.21 16.11 -12.71
C LEU A 30 -0.89 15.86 -11.69
N LEU A 31 -1.70 16.87 -11.38
CA LEU A 31 -2.86 16.74 -10.49
C LEU A 31 -3.90 15.78 -11.07
N GLU A 32 -4.23 15.91 -12.35
CA GLU A 32 -5.16 15.00 -13.03
C GLU A 32 -4.66 13.56 -12.95
N LYS A 33 -3.37 13.32 -13.25
CA LYS A 33 -2.76 11.99 -13.12
C LYS A 33 -2.85 11.45 -11.69
N LEU A 34 -2.58 12.29 -10.70
CA LEU A 34 -2.69 11.90 -9.28
C LEU A 34 -4.13 11.51 -8.92
N ILE A 35 -5.12 12.31 -9.31
CA ILE A 35 -6.54 12.01 -9.06
C ILE A 35 -6.95 10.69 -9.73
N GLN A 36 -6.51 10.45 -10.97
CA GLN A 36 -6.80 9.19 -11.65
C GLN A 36 -6.17 7.99 -10.95
N LYS A 37 -4.89 8.10 -10.53
CA LYS A 37 -4.19 7.08 -9.75
C LYS A 37 -4.92 6.78 -8.44
N MET A 38 -5.34 7.81 -7.71
CA MET A 38 -6.12 7.68 -6.48
C MET A 38 -7.44 6.94 -6.72
N ARG A 39 -8.23 7.36 -7.73
CA ARG A 39 -9.53 6.74 -8.03
C ARG A 39 -9.39 5.25 -8.35
N ARG A 40 -8.39 4.87 -9.14
CA ARG A 40 -8.13 3.46 -9.49
C ARG A 40 -7.74 2.66 -8.27
N ALA A 41 -6.75 3.13 -7.50
CA ALA A 41 -6.28 2.42 -6.31
C ALA A 41 -7.37 2.27 -5.25
N LEU A 42 -8.16 3.33 -4.99
CA LEU A 42 -9.26 3.31 -4.01
C LEU A 42 -10.47 2.47 -4.46
N SER A 43 -10.58 2.16 -5.75
CA SER A 43 -11.65 1.28 -6.27
C SER A 43 -11.33 -0.22 -6.09
N MET A 44 -10.11 -0.54 -5.69
CA MET A 44 -9.64 -1.90 -5.47
C MET A 44 -9.47 -2.14 -3.98
N THR A 45 -9.84 -3.33 -3.53
CA THR A 45 -9.69 -3.76 -2.14
C THR A 45 -8.94 -5.08 -2.15
N HIS A 46 -7.91 -5.18 -1.34
CA HIS A 46 -7.03 -6.34 -1.22
C HIS A 46 -7.29 -7.15 0.05
N LEU A 47 -7.91 -6.54 1.06
CA LEU A 47 -8.17 -7.13 2.35
C LEU A 47 -9.66 -7.27 2.62
N GLN A 48 -10.02 -8.37 3.26
CA GLN A 48 -11.36 -8.58 3.79
C GLN A 48 -11.30 -9.03 5.24
N THR A 49 -12.33 -8.70 6.01
CA THR A 49 -12.51 -9.25 7.35
C THR A 49 -13.43 -10.46 7.26
N ASN A 50 -12.91 -11.64 7.57
CA ASN A 50 -13.68 -12.88 7.65
C ASN A 50 -13.62 -13.43 9.07
N THR A 51 -14.77 -13.69 9.69
CA THR A 51 -14.87 -14.20 11.08
C THR A 51 -14.04 -13.40 12.10
N GLY A 52 -13.92 -12.08 11.91
CA GLY A 52 -13.14 -11.20 12.79
C GLY A 52 -11.64 -11.15 12.52
N HIS A 53 -11.14 -11.92 11.55
CA HIS A 53 -9.74 -11.93 11.15
C HIS A 53 -9.55 -11.26 9.79
N LEU A 54 -8.50 -10.45 9.67
CA LEU A 54 -8.12 -9.80 8.43
C LEU A 54 -7.40 -10.82 7.52
N GLN A 55 -7.81 -10.90 6.26
CA GLN A 55 -7.30 -11.87 5.29
C GLN A 55 -7.12 -11.19 3.92
N ILE A 56 -6.20 -11.72 3.11
CA ILE A 56 -6.09 -11.33 1.70
C ILE A 56 -7.33 -11.87 0.97
N MET A 57 -7.99 -11.00 0.22
CA MET A 57 -9.29 -11.29 -0.41
C MET A 57 -9.16 -12.16 -1.68
N ASP A 58 -8.05 -12.05 -2.40
CA ASP A 58 -7.83 -12.69 -3.70
C ASP A 58 -6.34 -13.08 -3.89
N MET A 59 -5.92 -13.38 -5.12
CA MET A 59 -4.55 -13.79 -5.45
C MET A 59 -3.56 -12.65 -5.59
N THR A 60 -4.01 -11.38 -5.54
CA THR A 60 -3.16 -10.20 -5.69
C THR A 60 -3.34 -9.28 -4.48
N VAL A 61 -2.22 -8.95 -3.84
CA VAL A 61 -2.14 -7.94 -2.79
C VAL A 61 -1.14 -6.86 -3.20
N ARG A 62 -1.52 -5.61 -3.03
CA ARG A 62 -0.64 -4.47 -3.27
C ARG A 62 -0.65 -3.57 -2.06
N GLY A 63 0.50 -3.00 -1.78
CA GLY A 63 0.69 -2.12 -0.64
C GLY A 63 2.01 -1.40 -0.71
N ARG A 64 2.33 -0.72 0.38
CA ARG A 64 3.56 0.04 0.55
C ARG A 64 4.32 -0.51 1.73
N VAL A 65 5.60 -0.79 1.56
CA VAL A 65 6.50 -1.11 2.67
C VAL A 65 6.86 0.19 3.38
N GLU A 66 6.72 0.22 4.70
CA GLU A 66 6.97 1.40 5.53
C GLU A 66 7.83 1.05 6.74
N TRP A 67 8.55 2.04 7.25
CA TRP A 67 9.26 1.87 8.51
C TRP A 67 8.23 1.69 9.64
N ASN A 68 8.51 0.73 10.52
CA ASN A 68 7.59 0.35 11.58
C ASN A 68 7.64 1.28 12.80
N GLY A 69 8.55 2.25 12.86
CA GLY A 69 8.69 3.20 13.96
C GLY A 69 9.51 2.72 15.16
N ASP A 70 10.03 1.49 15.11
CA ASP A 70 10.79 0.88 16.21
C ASP A 70 12.23 0.60 15.75
N GLU A 71 13.19 1.31 16.35
CA GLU A 71 14.63 1.13 16.09
C GLU A 71 15.15 -0.26 16.50
N GLY A 72 14.47 -0.94 17.43
CA GLY A 72 14.83 -2.29 17.89
C GLY A 72 14.23 -3.40 17.04
N ALA A 73 13.27 -3.09 16.17
CA ALA A 73 12.60 -4.08 15.34
C ALA A 73 13.27 -4.18 13.96
N SER A 74 13.61 -5.41 13.56
CA SER A 74 14.33 -5.69 12.32
C SER A 74 13.44 -5.69 11.07
N GLN A 75 12.12 -5.60 11.20
CA GLN A 75 11.17 -5.84 10.11
C GLN A 75 10.34 -4.59 9.85
N PRO A 76 10.04 -4.24 8.60
CA PRO A 76 9.16 -3.11 8.28
C PRO A 76 7.71 -3.44 8.64
N CYS A 77 6.82 -2.46 8.51
CA CYS A 77 5.39 -2.72 8.40
C CYS A 77 4.97 -2.58 6.92
N VAL A 78 3.77 -3.01 6.59
CA VAL A 78 3.17 -2.76 5.28
C VAL A 78 1.85 -2.05 5.41
N ILE A 79 1.55 -1.19 4.44
CA ILE A 79 0.28 -0.48 4.34
C ILE A 79 -0.48 -1.04 3.15
N ILE A 80 -1.60 -1.71 3.42
CA ILE A 80 -2.47 -2.33 2.42
C ILE A 80 -3.89 -1.79 2.65
N ASP A 81 -4.55 -1.31 1.60
CA ASP A 81 -5.85 -0.63 1.68
C ASP A 81 -5.90 0.49 2.74
N GLY A 82 -4.79 1.23 2.90
CA GLY A 82 -4.63 2.27 3.91
C GLY A 82 -4.45 1.77 5.34
N ARG A 83 -4.47 0.45 5.57
CA ARG A 83 -4.30 -0.15 6.89
C ARG A 83 -2.87 -0.57 7.11
N ARG A 84 -2.33 -0.23 8.27
CA ARG A 84 -1.06 -0.77 8.74
C ARG A 84 -1.22 -2.24 9.13
N ILE A 85 -0.28 -3.05 8.65
CA ILE A 85 -0.17 -4.47 8.93
C ILE A 85 1.28 -4.74 9.32
N GLU A 86 1.47 -5.37 10.48
CA GLU A 86 2.80 -5.78 10.91
C GLU A 86 3.30 -6.94 10.04
N TRP A 87 4.61 -7.05 9.86
CA TRP A 87 5.19 -8.05 8.96
C TRP A 87 4.79 -9.49 9.30
N ASN A 88 4.71 -9.80 10.59
CA ASN A 88 4.27 -11.11 11.07
C ASN A 88 2.80 -11.40 10.70
N ASP A 89 1.94 -10.38 10.73
CA ASP A 89 0.53 -10.54 10.35
C ASP A 89 0.39 -10.76 8.84
N LEU A 90 1.16 -10.05 8.02
CA LEU A 90 1.24 -10.33 6.58
C LEU A 90 1.69 -11.78 6.33
N GLY A 91 2.74 -12.24 7.02
CA GLY A 91 3.22 -13.62 6.94
C GLY A 91 2.14 -14.65 7.33
N ALA A 92 1.38 -14.37 8.39
CA ALA A 92 0.26 -15.20 8.80
C ALA A 92 -0.83 -15.28 7.71
N MET A 93 -1.19 -14.15 7.08
CA MET A 93 -2.15 -14.14 5.97
C MET A 93 -1.66 -14.94 4.76
N LEU A 94 -0.36 -14.89 4.45
CA LEU A 94 0.23 -15.64 3.35
C LEU A 94 0.20 -17.15 3.55
N SER A 95 0.02 -17.63 4.79
CA SER A 95 -0.11 -19.06 5.09
C SER A 95 -1.32 -19.71 4.39
N ALA A 96 -2.33 -18.92 4.00
CA ALA A 96 -3.48 -19.41 3.22
C ALA A 96 -3.10 -19.87 1.79
N PHE A 97 -1.92 -19.51 1.30
CA PHE A 97 -1.42 -19.81 -0.04
C PHE A 97 -0.36 -20.92 -0.04
N GLU A 98 -0.43 -21.87 0.89
CA GLU A 98 0.49 -23.00 0.94
C GLU A 98 0.53 -23.76 -0.40
N GLY A 99 1.75 -24.03 -0.90
CA GLY A 99 1.97 -24.73 -2.17
C GLY A 99 1.91 -23.86 -3.43
N TRP A 100 1.60 -22.56 -3.31
CA TRP A 100 1.57 -21.64 -4.45
C TRP A 100 2.94 -21.04 -4.75
N GLN A 101 3.19 -20.73 -6.02
CA GLN A 101 4.30 -19.90 -6.44
C GLN A 101 3.91 -18.41 -6.33
N PHE A 102 4.86 -17.55 -5.97
CA PHE A 102 4.61 -16.11 -5.85
C PHE A 102 5.67 -15.28 -6.59
N ARG A 103 5.29 -14.03 -6.87
CA ARG A 103 6.18 -12.99 -7.42
C ARG A 103 6.05 -11.75 -6.56
N LEU A 104 7.18 -11.16 -6.21
CA LEU A 104 7.26 -9.87 -5.53
C LEU A 104 7.89 -8.85 -6.49
N GLU A 105 7.24 -7.71 -6.64
CA GLU A 105 7.68 -6.61 -7.48
C GLU A 105 7.77 -5.33 -6.64
N MET A 106 8.92 -4.67 -6.69
CA MET A 106 9.14 -3.39 -6.01
C MET A 106 9.04 -2.28 -7.05
N LEU A 107 8.12 -1.35 -6.85
CA LEU A 107 7.83 -0.24 -7.76
C LEU A 107 8.27 1.08 -7.14
N ASP A 108 8.65 2.06 -7.97
CA ASP A 108 8.78 3.43 -7.49
C ASP A 108 7.41 3.91 -7.00
N PRO A 109 7.29 4.63 -5.87
CA PRO A 109 5.98 5.00 -5.39
C PRO A 109 5.23 5.96 -6.34
N GLY A 110 5.94 6.57 -7.32
CA GLY A 110 5.39 7.32 -8.45
C GLY A 110 4.66 6.46 -9.50
N ASP A 111 5.00 5.18 -9.61
CA ASP A 111 4.48 4.25 -10.61
C ASP A 111 3.10 3.68 -10.23
N GLU A 112 2.42 3.07 -11.19
CA GLU A 112 1.13 2.39 -10.96
C GLU A 112 1.39 0.96 -10.48
N ALA A 113 0.74 0.57 -9.37
CA ALA A 113 0.85 -0.75 -8.76
C ALA A 113 -0.23 -1.71 -9.25
#